data_AF-A0A3B8SQS6-F1
#
_entry.id   AF-A0A3B8SQS6-F1
#
_cell.length_a   1.000
_cell.length_b   1.000
_cell.length_c   1.000
_cell.angle_alpha   90.00
_cell.angle_beta   90.00
_cell.angle_gamma   90.00
#
_symmetry.space_group_name_H-M   'P 1'
#
loop_
_entity.id
_entity.type
_entity.pdbx_description
1 polymer ?
#
loop_
_entity_poly.entity_id
_entity_poly.type
_entity_poly.pdbx_seq_one_letter_code
_entity_poly.pdbx_strand_id
1 'polypeptide(L)'
;MRIENKERNSAIELLKIIGIILIVMSHVAQTISYKNPYIPIYNYVIDLTHATSNIQHLILSMLRYGGAIGNTIFFACSAYFLLDSKKFNGKKWFAMLLEIWFISVVILVISYLFSGDTINKSFIIKSLFPTIFSNNWYMTCYLLFYPLHPILNKLIDNLEKKP
;
A
#
# COMPACT_ATOMS: atom_id res chain seq x y z
N MET A 1 23.29 -11.66 -28.03
CA MET A 1 22.97 -11.55 -26.60
C MET A 1 21.58 -12.14 -26.40
N ARG A 2 21.48 -13.37 -25.88
CA ARG A 2 20.18 -14.04 -25.68
C ARG A 2 19.51 -13.35 -24.50
N ILE A 3 18.43 -12.62 -24.75
CA ILE A 3 17.51 -12.19 -23.70
C ILE A 3 16.78 -13.47 -23.31
N GLU A 4 17.22 -14.14 -22.24
CA GLU A 4 16.39 -15.16 -21.60
C GLU A 4 15.12 -14.46 -21.11
N ASN A 5 13.99 -14.76 -21.75
CA ASN A 5 12.68 -14.35 -21.24
C ASN A 5 12.49 -15.07 -19.91
N LYS A 6 12.69 -14.36 -18.79
CA LYS A 6 12.30 -14.85 -17.47
C LYS A 6 10.80 -15.15 -17.53
N GLU A 7 10.44 -16.42 -17.47
CA GLU A 7 9.03 -16.82 -17.52
C GLU A 7 8.26 -16.15 -16.39
N ARG A 8 7.12 -15.55 -16.74
CA ARG A 8 6.25 -14.89 -15.77
C ARG A 8 5.58 -15.96 -14.91
N ASN A 9 5.66 -15.81 -13.60
CA ASN A 9 4.97 -16.70 -12.68
C ASN A 9 3.51 -16.23 -12.51
N SER A 10 2.61 -16.82 -13.31
CA SER A 10 1.18 -16.51 -13.30
C SER A 10 0.51 -16.71 -11.94
N ALA A 11 0.99 -17.66 -11.12
CA ALA A 11 0.44 -17.90 -9.78
C ALA A 11 0.75 -16.73 -8.83
N ILE A 12 1.97 -16.18 -8.87
CA ILE A 12 2.35 -15.00 -8.07
C ILE A 12 1.58 -13.76 -8.54
N GLU A 13 1.37 -13.61 -9.85
CA GLU A 13 0.58 -12.50 -10.37
C GLU A 13 -0.89 -12.59 -9.95
N LEU A 14 -1.50 -13.77 -10.03
CA LEU A 14 -2.86 -14.01 -9.54
C LEU A 14 -2.96 -13.71 -8.03
N LEU A 15 -1.97 -14.15 -7.25
CA LEU A 15 -1.93 -13.89 -5.82
C LEU A 15 -1.88 -12.39 -5.50
N LYS A 16 -1.10 -11.60 -6.26
CA LYS A 16 -1.12 -10.13 -6.14
C LYS A 16 -2.49 -9.55 -6.48
N ILE A 17 -3.18 -10.03 -7.52
CA ILE A 17 -4.53 -9.55 -7.87
C ILE A 17 -5.51 -9.80 -6.72
N ILE A 18 -5.47 -11.00 -6.11
CA ILE A 18 -6.26 -11.30 -4.90
C ILE A 18 -5.91 -10.32 -3.78
N GLY A 19 -4.62 -10.02 -3.58
CA GLY A 19 -4.16 -9.00 -2.64
C GLY A 19 -4.75 -7.62 -2.91
N ILE A 20 -4.81 -7.17 -4.17
CA ILE A 20 -5.39 -5.86 -4.55
C ILE A 20 -6.86 -5.83 -4.15
N ILE A 21 -7.61 -6.88 -4.50
CA ILE A 21 -9.04 -6.97 -4.21
C ILE A 21 -9.28 -6.88 -2.70
N LEU A 22 -8.50 -7.61 -1.89
CA LEU A 22 -8.58 -7.55 -0.43
C LEU A 22 -8.28 -6.15 0.13
N ILE A 23 -7.25 -5.46 -0.40
CA ILE A 23 -6.90 -4.09 0.00
C ILE A 23 -8.05 -3.13 -0.32
N VAL A 24 -8.59 -3.18 -1.54
CA VAL A 24 -9.68 -2.31 -1.98
C VAL A 24 -10.93 -2.53 -1.12
N MET A 25 -11.35 -3.79 -0.92
CA MET A 25 -12.50 -4.12 -0.07
C MET A 25 -12.31 -3.62 1.38
N SER A 26 -11.10 -3.75 1.91
CA SER A 26 -10.77 -3.25 3.25
C SER A 26 -10.86 -1.73 3.34
N HIS A 27 -10.34 -1.00 2.34
CA HIS A 27 -10.47 0.46 2.33
C HIS A 27 -11.93 0.91 2.25
N VAL A 28 -12.76 0.25 1.44
CA VAL A 28 -14.20 0.52 1.40
C VAL A 28 -14.83 0.23 2.77
N ALA A 29 -14.55 -0.91 3.39
CA ALA A 29 -15.06 -1.24 4.72
C ALA A 29 -14.62 -0.21 5.78
N GLN A 30 -13.38 0.28 5.72
CA GLN A 30 -12.87 1.31 6.62
C GLN A 30 -13.59 2.66 6.44
N THR A 31 -13.97 3.05 5.22
CA THR A 31 -14.68 4.31 5.00
C THR A 31 -16.02 4.40 5.72
N ILE A 32 -16.71 3.27 5.92
CA ILE A 32 -17.97 3.20 6.65
C ILE A 32 -17.79 2.81 8.13
N SER A 33 -16.59 2.40 8.55
CA SER A 33 -16.29 1.99 9.93
C SER A 33 -15.60 3.07 10.76
N TYR A 34 -15.00 4.07 10.11
CA TYR A 34 -14.28 5.16 10.78
C TYR A 34 -14.91 6.51 10.49
N LYS A 35 -14.87 7.39 11.50
CA LYS A 35 -15.25 8.79 11.35
C LYS A 35 -14.27 9.48 10.41
N ASN A 36 -14.78 10.08 9.34
CA ASN A 36 -13.99 10.90 8.44
C ASN A 36 -13.78 12.28 9.11
N PRO A 37 -12.53 12.73 9.34
CA PRO A 37 -12.27 14.01 9.99
C PRO A 37 -12.69 15.22 9.15
N TYR A 38 -12.98 15.03 7.86
CA TYR A 38 -13.37 16.09 6.93
C TYR A 38 -14.89 16.18 6.70
N ILE A 39 -15.68 15.22 7.23
CA ILE A 39 -17.14 15.20 7.08
C ILE A 39 -17.78 15.38 8.46
N PRO A 40 -18.59 16.43 8.70
CA PRO A 40 -19.20 16.71 10.01
C PRO A 40 -20.42 15.82 10.33
N ILE A 41 -20.69 14.82 9.49
CA ILE A 41 -21.82 13.89 9.62
C ILE A 41 -21.25 12.52 10.04
N TYR A 42 -21.81 11.91 11.09
CA TYR A 42 -21.30 10.64 11.64
C TYR A 42 -22.33 9.51 11.68
N ASN A 43 -23.55 9.73 11.17
CA ASN A 43 -24.64 8.75 11.20
C ASN A 43 -24.42 7.53 10.28
N TYR A 44 -23.43 7.58 9.39
CA TYR A 44 -23.07 6.48 8.50
C TYR A 44 -22.10 5.47 9.15
N VAL A 45 -21.51 5.81 10.30
CA VAL A 45 -20.41 5.03 10.89
C VAL A 45 -20.94 3.78 11.58
N ILE A 46 -20.45 2.62 11.15
CA ILE A 46 -20.75 1.32 11.74
C ILE A 46 -19.61 0.93 12.68
N ASP A 47 -19.93 0.74 13.97
CA ASP A 47 -18.95 0.26 14.93
C ASP A 47 -18.70 -1.25 14.77
N LEU A 48 -17.44 -1.59 14.48
CA LEU A 48 -16.94 -2.95 14.31
C LEU A 48 -15.88 -3.34 15.35
N THR A 49 -15.76 -2.56 16.44
CA THR A 49 -14.76 -2.81 17.49
C THR A 49 -15.20 -3.85 18.51
N HIS A 50 -16.51 -4.15 18.56
CA HIS A 50 -17.10 -5.07 19.50
C HIS A 50 -17.53 -6.39 18.86
N ALA A 51 -17.51 -7.47 19.65
CA ALA A 51 -18.04 -8.75 19.22
C ALA A 51 -19.55 -8.65 18.90
N THR A 52 -19.98 -9.34 17.86
CA THR A 52 -21.34 -9.24 17.32
C THR A 52 -21.84 -10.59 16.86
N SER A 53 -23.13 -10.85 17.06
CA SER A 53 -23.85 -11.98 16.47
C SER A 53 -24.42 -11.67 15.09
N ASN A 54 -24.37 -10.40 14.66
CA ASN A 54 -24.86 -9.98 13.35
C ASN A 54 -23.88 -10.39 12.25
N ILE A 55 -24.36 -11.25 11.34
CA ILE A 55 -23.57 -11.77 10.21
C ILE A 55 -23.03 -10.65 9.30
N GLN A 56 -23.75 -9.55 9.11
CA GLN A 56 -23.31 -8.43 8.27
C GLN A 56 -22.11 -7.72 8.90
N HIS A 57 -22.15 -7.48 10.22
CA HIS A 57 -21.03 -6.87 10.94
C HIS A 57 -19.82 -7.82 10.98
N LEU A 58 -20.06 -9.13 11.08
CA LEU A 58 -18.98 -10.12 11.00
C LEU A 58 -18.28 -10.10 9.63
N ILE A 59 -19.06 -10.14 8.54
CA ILE A 59 -18.52 -10.07 7.17
C ILE A 59 -17.75 -8.76 6.98
N LEU A 60 -18.32 -7.63 7.40
CA LEU A 60 -17.67 -6.33 7.25
C LEU A 60 -16.37 -6.25 8.05
N SER A 61 -16.32 -6.85 9.24
CA SER A 61 -15.11 -6.98 10.05
C SER A 61 -14.04 -7.79 9.33
N MET A 62 -14.41 -8.94 8.73
CA MET A 62 -13.48 -9.75 7.94
C MET A 62 -12.93 -8.99 6.74
N LEU A 63 -13.79 -8.28 5.99
CA LEU A 63 -13.37 -7.46 4.86
C LEU A 63 -12.42 -6.34 5.29
N ARG A 64 -12.68 -5.69 6.43
CA ARG A 64 -11.77 -4.69 7.03
C ARG A 64 -10.39 -5.28 7.31
N TYR A 65 -10.28 -6.48 7.88
CA TYR A 65 -8.98 -7.12 8.11
C TYR A 65 -8.29 -7.65 6.84
N GLY A 66 -9.05 -7.88 5.76
CA GLY A 66 -8.52 -8.29 4.47
C GLY A 66 -7.38 -7.40 3.94
N GLY A 67 -7.39 -6.11 4.27
CA GLY A 67 -6.34 -5.17 3.85
C GLY A 67 -4.96 -5.51 4.41
N ALA A 68 -4.89 -5.96 5.67
CA ALA A 68 -3.62 -6.40 6.28
C ALA A 68 -3.08 -7.65 5.57
N ILE A 69 -3.98 -8.59 5.23
CA ILE A 69 -3.64 -9.81 4.49
C ILE A 69 -3.13 -9.44 3.09
N GLY A 70 -3.86 -8.58 2.37
CA GLY A 70 -3.49 -8.14 1.03
C GLY A 70 -2.15 -7.38 1.00
N ASN A 71 -1.90 -6.50 1.97
CA ASN A 71 -0.62 -5.80 2.11
C ASN A 71 0.54 -6.77 2.37
N THR A 72 0.32 -7.80 3.19
CA THR A 72 1.31 -8.84 3.49
C THR A 72 1.63 -9.66 2.23
N ILE A 73 0.61 -10.06 1.47
CA ILE A 73 0.77 -10.73 0.18
C ILE A 73 1.62 -9.89 -0.76
N PHE A 74 1.28 -8.61 -0.93
CA PHE A 74 2.01 -7.70 -1.81
C PHE A 74 3.46 -7.54 -1.41
N PHE A 75 3.72 -7.40 -0.11
CA PHE A 75 5.07 -7.31 0.41
C PHE A 75 5.86 -8.60 0.16
N ALA A 76 5.29 -9.76 0.47
CA ALA A 76 5.93 -11.07 0.26
C ALA A 76 6.25 -11.31 -1.22
N CYS A 77 5.30 -11.05 -2.13
CA CYS A 77 5.55 -11.16 -3.56
C CYS A 77 6.65 -10.20 -4.04
N SER A 78 6.68 -8.97 -3.51
CA SER A 78 7.70 -7.99 -3.87
C SER A 78 9.09 -8.38 -3.34
N ALA A 79 9.16 -8.88 -2.12
CA ALA A 79 10.39 -9.39 -1.52
C ALA A 79 10.93 -10.59 -2.30
N TYR A 80 10.07 -11.52 -2.70
CA TYR A 80 10.44 -12.68 -3.53
C TYR A 80 11.16 -12.27 -4.82
N PHE A 81 10.64 -11.29 -5.57
CA PHE A 81 11.31 -10.80 -6.79
C PHE A 81 12.61 -10.02 -6.51
N LEU A 82 12.76 -9.47 -5.30
CA LEU A 82 13.96 -8.73 -4.90
C LEU A 82 15.09 -9.64 -4.42
N LEU A 83 14.82 -10.90 -4.03
CA LEU A 83 15.87 -11.86 -3.67
C LEU A 83 16.87 -12.08 -4.83
N ASP A 84 16.36 -12.13 -6.06
CA ASP A 84 17.20 -12.28 -7.27
C ASP A 84 18.02 -11.01 -7.58
N SER A 85 17.65 -9.86 -6.99
CA SER A 85 18.30 -8.59 -7.25
C SER A 85 19.36 -8.30 -6.18
N LYS A 86 20.64 -8.31 -6.57
CA LYS A 86 21.75 -8.03 -5.63
C LYS A 86 22.18 -6.57 -5.58
N LYS A 87 21.58 -5.71 -6.40
CA LYS A 87 21.99 -4.31 -6.56
C LYS A 87 20.81 -3.36 -6.42
N PHE A 88 21.01 -2.33 -5.62
CA PHE A 88 20.09 -1.19 -5.56
C PHE A 88 20.07 -0.44 -6.90
N ASN A 89 18.88 -0.17 -7.42
CA ASN A 89 18.68 0.69 -8.58
C ASN A 89 18.06 2.03 -8.17
N GLY A 90 18.91 3.05 -8.00
CA GLY A 90 18.48 4.39 -7.60
C GLY A 90 17.55 5.06 -8.59
N LYS A 91 17.70 4.78 -9.90
CA LYS A 91 16.79 5.32 -10.93
C LYS A 91 15.38 4.77 -10.76
N LYS A 92 15.24 3.47 -10.49
CA LYS A 92 13.94 2.85 -10.19
C LYS A 92 13.34 3.39 -8.89
N TRP A 93 14.16 3.52 -7.85
CA TRP A 93 13.72 4.07 -6.57
C TRP A 93 13.19 5.51 -6.70
N PHE A 94 13.91 6.36 -7.40
CA PHE A 94 13.49 7.74 -7.65
C PHE A 94 12.26 7.83 -8.56
N ALA A 95 12.16 6.97 -9.58
CA ALA A 95 10.97 6.89 -10.41
C ALA A 95 9.71 6.54 -9.59
N MET A 96 9.80 5.55 -8.69
CA MET A 96 8.69 5.22 -7.78
C MET A 96 8.31 6.42 -6.88
N LEU A 97 9.30 7.16 -6.37
CA LEU A 97 9.05 8.36 -5.57
C LEU A 97 8.30 9.44 -6.37
N LEU A 98 8.71 9.69 -7.61
CA LEU A 98 8.05 10.63 -8.50
C LEU A 98 6.64 10.19 -8.89
N GLU A 99 6.41 8.91 -9.15
CA GLU A 99 5.09 8.36 -9.46
C GLU A 99 4.10 8.60 -8.31
N ILE A 100 4.51 8.34 -7.07
CA ILE A 100 3.69 8.58 -5.87
C ILE A 100 3.36 10.05 -5.72
N TRP A 101 4.38 10.91 -5.87
CA TRP A 101 4.22 12.34 -5.77
C TRP A 101 3.26 12.86 -6.84
N PHE A 102 3.44 12.43 -8.09
CA PHE A 102 2.60 12.83 -9.22
C PHE A 102 1.14 12.44 -8.99
N ILE A 103 0.86 11.19 -8.62
CA ILE A 103 -0.50 10.73 -8.33
C ILE A 103 -1.13 11.54 -7.19
N SER A 104 -0.37 11.83 -6.14
CA SER A 104 -0.84 12.61 -5.00
C SER A 104 -1.21 14.05 -5.39
N VAL A 105 -0.38 14.70 -6.22
CA VAL A 105 -0.66 16.05 -6.74
C VAL A 105 -1.87 16.05 -7.67
N VAL A 106 -2.02 15.05 -8.54
CA VAL A 106 -3.19 14.93 -9.42
C VAL A 106 -4.48 14.80 -8.61
N ILE A 107 -4.49 13.96 -7.56
CA ILE A 107 -5.65 13.81 -6.67
C ILE A 107 -5.95 15.11 -5.93
N LEU A 108 -4.93 15.85 -5.50
CA LEU A 108 -5.10 17.16 -4.86
C LEU A 108 -5.75 18.17 -5.81
N VAL A 109 -5.28 18.26 -7.06
CA VAL A 109 -5.85 19.17 -8.07
C VAL A 109 -7.31 18.81 -8.35
N ILE A 110 -7.60 17.53 -8.56
CA ILE A 110 -8.98 17.04 -8.75
C ILE A 110 -9.83 17.43 -7.55
N SER A 111 -9.36 17.16 -6.33
CA SER A 111 -10.07 17.49 -5.10
C SER A 111 -10.36 19.00 -4.99
N TYR A 112 -9.40 19.85 -5.37
CA TYR A 112 -9.57 21.32 -5.37
C TYR A 112 -10.63 21.77 -6.39
N LEU A 113 -10.69 21.15 -7.56
CA LEU A 113 -11.71 21.45 -8.57
C LEU A 113 -13.13 21.09 -8.10
N PHE A 114 -13.30 20.01 -7.33
CA PHE A 114 -14.62 19.56 -6.87
C PHE A 114 -15.07 20.19 -5.55
N SER A 115 -14.15 20.45 -4.61
CA SER A 115 -14.47 20.96 -3.27
C SER A 115 -14.26 22.47 -3.11
N GLY A 116 -13.64 23.14 -4.08
CA GLY A 116 -13.29 24.55 -4.02
C GLY A 116 -12.37 24.91 -2.84
N ASP A 117 -12.53 26.12 -2.29
CA ASP A 117 -11.70 26.66 -1.21
C ASP A 117 -11.96 26.04 0.18
N THR A 118 -12.82 25.03 0.28
CA THR A 118 -13.11 24.35 1.56
C THR A 118 -12.00 23.37 2.00
N ILE A 119 -10.95 23.22 1.19
CA ILE A 119 -9.85 22.30 1.48
C ILE A 119 -8.97 22.81 2.62
N ASN A 120 -8.82 21.98 3.65
CA ASN A 120 -7.94 22.26 4.79
C ASN A 120 -6.47 22.37 4.35
N LYS A 121 -5.76 23.41 4.81
CA LYS A 121 -4.31 23.59 4.56
C LYS A 121 -3.46 22.38 4.94
N SER A 122 -3.84 21.66 6.00
CA SER A 122 -3.19 20.41 6.42
C SER A 122 -3.29 19.32 5.34
N PHE A 123 -4.43 19.23 4.64
CA PHE A 123 -4.61 18.29 3.54
C PHE A 123 -3.70 18.62 2.36
N ILE A 124 -3.58 19.91 2.02
CA ILE A 124 -2.68 20.38 0.95
C ILE A 124 -1.23 19.97 1.23
N ILE A 125 -0.74 20.24 2.45
CA ILE A 125 0.64 19.89 2.84
C ILE A 125 0.86 18.38 2.79
N LYS A 126 -0.08 17.59 3.31
CA LYS A 126 0.01 16.11 3.29
C LYS A 126 0.02 15.56 1.87
N SER A 127 -0.73 16.16 0.95
CA SER A 127 -0.80 15.73 -0.45
C SER A 127 0.42 16.17 -1.27
N LEU A 128 1.10 17.26 -0.92
CA LEU A 128 2.36 17.66 -1.56
C LEU A 128 3.54 16.79 -1.11
N PHE A 129 3.48 16.25 0.12
CA PHE A 129 4.51 15.38 0.70
C PHE A 129 3.94 14.02 1.12
N PRO A 130 3.43 13.21 0.17
CA PRO A 130 2.66 11.98 0.46
C PRO A 130 3.46 10.89 1.19
N THR A 131 4.79 10.93 1.06
CA THR A 131 5.72 9.95 1.66
C THR A 131 6.22 10.36 3.04
N ILE A 132 6.07 11.63 3.45
CA ILE A 132 6.53 12.12 4.75
C ILE A 132 5.44 11.97 5.81
N PHE A 133 4.18 12.26 5.44
CA PHE A 133 3.05 12.31 6.36
C PHE A 133 2.21 11.03 6.40
N SER A 134 2.79 9.89 6.03
CA SER A 134 2.14 8.56 6.01
C SER A 134 0.79 8.48 5.29
N ASN A 135 0.49 9.43 4.38
CA ASN A 135 -0.76 9.41 3.62
C ASN A 135 -0.81 8.16 2.72
N ASN A 136 0.35 7.81 2.15
CA ASN A 136 0.59 6.56 1.44
C ASN A 136 1.55 5.67 2.25
N TRP A 137 1.12 5.28 3.46
CA TRP A 137 1.97 4.56 4.42
C TRP A 137 2.62 3.30 3.83
N TYR A 138 1.86 2.47 3.10
CA TYR A 138 2.38 1.23 2.52
C TYR A 138 3.53 1.52 1.55
N MET A 139 3.33 2.47 0.65
CA MET A 139 4.31 2.80 -0.38
C MET A 139 5.54 3.49 0.23
N THR A 140 5.35 4.26 1.30
CA THR A 140 6.46 4.83 2.09
C THR A 140 7.31 3.72 2.69
N CYS A 141 6.69 2.71 3.33
CA CYS A 141 7.41 1.55 3.86
C CYS A 141 8.14 0.78 2.76
N TYR A 142 7.52 0.61 1.59
CA TYR A 142 8.17 -0.05 0.46
C TYR A 142 9.37 0.73 -0.07
N LEU A 143 9.27 2.07 -0.16
CA LEU A 143 10.41 2.93 -0.53
C LEU A 143 11.58 2.81 0.45
N LEU A 144 11.31 2.62 1.75
CA LEU A 144 12.34 2.38 2.76
C LEU A 144 12.92 0.96 2.68
N PHE A 145 12.08 -0.04 2.40
CA PHE A 145 12.51 -1.42 2.23
C PHE A 145 13.38 -1.63 0.98
N TYR A 146 13.06 -0.93 -0.12
CA TYR A 146 13.76 -1.12 -1.39
C TYR A 146 15.29 -0.90 -1.31
N PRO A 147 15.87 0.13 -0.68
CA PRO A 147 17.33 0.23 -0.52
C PRO A 147 17.92 -0.78 0.48
N LEU A 148 17.10 -1.36 1.37
CA LEU A 148 17.54 -2.35 2.35
C LEU A 148 17.68 -3.77 1.77
N HIS A 149 16.96 -4.09 0.69
CA HIS A 149 16.98 -5.44 0.09
C HIS A 149 18.39 -6.00 -0.21
N PRO A 150 19.38 -5.23 -0.72
CA PRO A 150 20.70 -5.79 -1.01
C PRO A 150 21.46 -6.19 0.27
N ILE A 151 21.24 -5.46 1.37
CA ILE A 151 21.83 -5.77 2.68
C ILE A 151 21.23 -7.06 3.21
N LEU A 152 19.91 -7.22 3.11
CA LEU A 152 19.19 -8.44 3.51
C LEU A 152 19.63 -9.64 2.66
N ASN A 153 19.75 -9.50 1.35
CA ASN A 153 20.22 -10.56 0.47
C ASN A 153 21.66 -10.98 0.80
N LYS A 154 22.54 -10.02 1.13
CA LYS A 154 23.90 -10.33 1.60
C LYS A 154 23.91 -11.08 2.93
N LEU A 155 22.99 -10.75 3.85
CA LEU A 155 22.83 -11.47 5.12
C LEU A 155 22.40 -12.92 4.86
N ILE A 156 21.39 -13.14 4.00
CA ILE A 156 20.91 -14.48 3.62
C ILE A 156 22.05 -15.29 3.00
N ASP A 157 22.75 -14.74 2.00
CA ASP A 157 23.91 -15.38 1.36
C ASP A 157 24.98 -15.80 2.39
N ASN A 158 25.19 -15.01 3.46
CA ASN A 158 26.17 -15.33 4.50
C ASN A 158 25.69 -16.38 5.50
N LEU A 159 24.37 -16.47 5.72
CA LEU A 159 23.77 -17.50 6.58
C LEU A 159 23.75 -18.86 5.88
N GLU A 160 23.46 -18.89 4.57
CA GLU A 160 23.48 -20.13 3.76
C GLU A 160 24.90 -20.67 3.54
N LYS A 161 25.92 -19.82 3.59
CA LYS A 161 27.33 -20.21 3.41
C LYS A 161 28.02 -20.68 4.70
N LYS A 162 27.35 -20.62 5.85
CA LYS A 162 27.85 -21.27 7.07
C LYS A 162 27.49 -22.76 6.99
N PRO A 163 28.46 -23.66 7.23
CA PRO A 163 28.25 -25.11 7.13
C PRO A 163 27.22 -25.63 8.14
#